data_AF-N9RKD2-F1
#
_entry.id   AF-N9RKD2-F1
#
_cell.length_a   1.000
_cell.length_b   1.000
_cell.length_c   1.000
_cell.angle_alpha   90.00
_cell.angle_beta   90.00
_cell.angle_gamma   90.00
#
_symmetry.space_group_name_H-M   'P 1'
#
loop_
_entity.id
_entity.type
_entity.pdbx_description
1 polymer ?
#
loop_
_entity_poly.entity_id
_entity_poly.type
_entity_poly.pdbx_seq_one_letter_code
_entity_poly.pdbx_strand_id
1 'polypeptide(L)' 'MLIKFAVRFMGVLLSVLALVAMVIHFFFSSHITTDLWIIMVPVILGIPMLTSVVIAKDEELSLH' A
#
# COMPACT_ATOMS: atom_id res chain seq x y z
N MET A 1 -17.22 -11.46 -0.96
CA MET A 1 -16.10 -11.32 -1.91
C MET A 1 -15.40 -9.97 -1.76
N LEU A 2 -15.99 -8.87 -2.24
CA LEU A 2 -15.33 -7.54 -2.28
C LEU A 2 -14.99 -6.94 -0.92
N ILE A 3 -15.82 -7.12 0.11
CA ILE A 3 -15.53 -6.58 1.45
C ILE A 3 -14.29 -7.22 2.08
N LYS A 4 -14.08 -8.53 1.91
CA LYS A 4 -12.89 -9.23 2.43
C LYS A 4 -11.62 -8.73 1.73
N PHE A 5 -11.69 -8.54 0.42
CA PHE A 5 -10.62 -7.93 -0.37
C PHE A 5 -10.34 -6.49 0.07
N ALA A 6 -11.38 -5.65 0.23
CA ALA A 6 -11.25 -4.26 0.62
C ALA A 6 -10.61 -4.10 2.01
N VAL A 7 -11.01 -4.94 2.98
CA VAL A 7 -10.41 -4.94 4.34
C VAL A 7 -8.93 -5.35 4.28
N ARG A 8 -8.58 -6.35 3.48
CA ARG A 8 -7.16 -6.76 3.27
C ARG A 8 -6.35 -5.64 2.62
N PHE A 9 -6.88 -5.06 1.55
CA PHE A 9 -6.25 -3.94 0.85
C PHE A 9 -6.03 -2.76 1.80
N MET A 10 -7.03 -2.37 2.59
CA MET A 10 -6.89 -1.34 3.62
C MET A 10 -5.78 -1.67 4.61
N GLY A 11 -5.71 -2.91 5.11
CA GLY A 11 -4.66 -3.34 6.02
C GLY A 11 -3.26 -3.19 5.42
N VAL A 12 -3.05 -3.70 4.19
CA VAL A 12 -1.76 -3.60 3.50
C VAL A 12 -1.41 -2.14 3.19
N LEU A 13 -2.37 -1.34 2.73
CA LEU A 13 -2.19 0.09 2.46
C LEU A 13 -1.73 0.85 3.71
N LEU A 14 -2.37 0.60 4.85
CA LEU A 14 -2.04 1.24 6.12
C LEU A 14 -0.64 0.85 6.59
N SER A 15 -0.26 -0.42 6.45
CA SER A 15 1.09 -0.88 6.77
C SER A 15 2.15 -0.22 5.88
N VAL A 16 1.90 -0.13 4.56
CA VAL A 16 2.83 0.52 3.62
C VAL A 16 2.95 2.01 3.92
N LEU A 17 1.84 2.70 4.18
CA LEU A 17 1.83 4.11 4.56
C LEU A 17 2.63 4.37 5.82
N ALA A 18 2.43 3.57 6.87
CA ALA A 18 3.16 3.72 8.13
C ALA A 18 4.67 3.48 7.94
N LEU A 19 5.05 2.49 7.13
CA LEU A 19 6.44 2.16 6.87
C LEU A 19 7.14 3.26 6.04
N VAL A 20 6.49 3.75 4.99
CA VAL A 20 6.99 4.88 4.20
C VAL A 20 7.08 6.15 5.04
N ALA A 21 6.08 6.45 5.86
CA ALA A 21 6.10 7.59 6.76
C ALA A 21 7.27 7.52 7.75
N MET A 22 7.51 6.35 8.36
CA MET A 22 8.69 6.15 9.21
C MET A 22 9.99 6.38 8.45
N VAL A 23 10.14 5.78 7.27
CA VAL A 23 11.37 5.93 6.47
C VAL A 23 11.62 7.40 6.10
N ILE A 24 10.60 8.10 5.61
CA ILE A 24 10.72 9.51 5.25
C ILE A 24 11.05 10.35 6.48
N HIS A 25 10.38 10.12 7.61
CA HIS A 25 10.55 10.92 8.82
C HIS A 25 11.92 10.72 9.50
N PHE A 26 12.42 9.49 9.55
CA PHE A 26 13.67 9.18 10.25
C PHE A 26 14.93 9.38 9.39
N PHE A 27 14.85 9.20 8.07
CA PHE A 27 16.03 9.20 7.20
C PHE A 27 16.19 10.47 6.35
N PHE A 28 15.14 11.29 6.18
CA PHE A 28 15.17 12.42 5.27
C PHE A 28 14.89 13.77 5.97
N SER A 29 15.43 14.84 5.38
CA SER A 29 15.24 16.20 5.88
C SER A 29 13.84 16.73 5.51
N SER A 30 13.28 17.57 6.39
CA SER A 30 11.99 18.26 6.21
C SER A 30 11.85 18.94 4.84
N HIS A 31 12.96 19.45 4.29
CA HIS A 31 12.97 20.17 3.01
C HIS A 31 12.60 19.29 1.79
N ILE A 32 12.80 17.98 1.87
CA ILE A 32 12.53 17.04 0.75
C ILE A 32 11.41 16.05 1.06
N THR A 33 10.85 16.10 2.28
CA THR A 33 9.77 15.23 2.74
C THR A 33 8.56 15.25 1.79
N THR A 34 8.11 16.43 1.37
CA THR A 34 6.95 16.57 0.48
C THR A 34 7.21 15.96 -0.90
N ASP A 35 8.39 16.20 -1.47
CA ASP A 35 8.77 15.67 -2.77
C ASP A 35 8.86 14.13 -2.74
N LEU A 36 9.39 13.58 -1.65
CA LEU A 36 9.44 12.13 -1.43
C LEU A 36 8.04 11.52 -1.34
N TRP A 37 7.10 12.16 -0.64
CA TRP A 37 5.72 11.67 -0.58
C TRP A 37 5.09 11.58 -1.97
N ILE A 38 5.31 12.59 -2.82
CA ILE A 38 4.78 12.63 -4.19
C ILE A 38 5.38 11.49 -5.03
N ILE A 39 6.70 11.32 -4.98
CA ILE A 39 7.41 10.28 -5.74
C ILE A 39 7.01 8.88 -5.25
N MET A 40 6.67 8.73 -3.97
CA MET A 40 6.27 7.46 -3.38
C MET A 40 4.79 7.10 -3.63
N VAL A 41 3.93 8.01 -4.10
CA VAL A 41 2.50 7.72 -4.38
C VAL A 41 2.28 6.46 -5.24
N PRO A 42 2.99 6.26 -6.37
CA PRO A 42 2.83 5.06 -7.19
C PRO A 42 3.20 3.78 -6.43
N VAL A 43 4.19 3.85 -5.54
CA VAL A 43 4.64 2.71 -4.72
C VAL A 43 3.62 2.42 -3.61
N ILE A 44 3.13 3.47 -2.94
CA ILE A 44 2.13 3.39 -1.87
C ILE A 44 0.81 2.81 -2.37
N LEU A 45 0.43 3.04 -3.63
CA LEU A 45 -0.79 2.48 -4.22
C LEU A 45 -0.52 1.14 -4.93
N GLY A 46 0.58 1.03 -5.66
CA GLY A 46 0.93 -0.14 -6.46
C GLY A 46 1.25 -1.37 -5.61
N ILE A 47 2.04 -1.22 -4.52
CA ILE A 47 2.38 -2.35 -3.66
C ILE A 47 1.13 -2.96 -3.01
N PRO A 48 0.25 -2.21 -2.34
CA PRO A 48 -0.97 -2.77 -1.76
C PRO A 48 -1.90 -3.38 -2.80
N MET A 49 -1.99 -2.79 -4.00
CA MET A 49 -2.84 -3.30 -5.08
C MET A 49 -2.32 -4.64 -5.62
N LEU A 50 -1.02 -4.75 -5.89
CA LEU A 50 -0.41 -6.01 -6.34
C LEU A 50 -0.47 -7.07 -5.24
N THR A 51 -0.15 -6.68 -4.01
CA THR A 51 -0.14 -7.59 -2.85
C THR A 51 -1.54 -8.11 -2.55
N SER A 52 -2.58 -7.27 -2.62
CA SER A 52 -3.95 -7.72 -2.40
C SER A 52 -4.45 -8.66 -3.49
N VAL A 53 -4.01 -8.48 -4.74
CA VAL A 53 -4.33 -9.38 -5.85
C VAL A 53 -3.60 -10.72 -5.72
N VAL A 54 -2.31 -10.72 -5.37
CA VAL A 54 -1.52 -11.96 -5.19
C VAL A 54 -2.01 -12.78 -4.00
N ILE A 55 -2.47 -12.11 -2.93
CA ILE A 55 -2.98 -12.78 -1.72
C ILE A 55 -4.47 -13.14 -1.85
N ALA A 56 -5.19 -12.57 -2.82
CA ALA A 56 -6.56 -12.95 -3.08
C ALA A 56 -6.61 -14.44 -3.47
N LYS A 57 -7.53 -15.18 -2.85
CA LYS A 57 -7.79 -16.58 -3.22
C LYS A 57 -8.72 -16.64 -4.43
N ASP A 58 -8.72 -17.76 -5.17
CA ASP A 58 -9.59 -17.95 -6.35
C ASP A 58 -11.09 -17.74 -6.03
N GLU A 59 -11.53 -18.17 -4.83
CA GLU A 59 -12.86 -17.89 -4.26
C GLU A 59 -13.16 -16.41 -4.01
N GLU A 60 -12.17 -15.52 -4.10
CA GLU A 60 -12.32 -14.06 -3.97
C GLU A 60 -12.24 -13.32 -5.32
N LEU A 61 -11.63 -13.95 -6.34
CA LEU A 61 -11.46 -13.40 -7.69
C LEU A 61 -12.50 -13.90 -8.70
N SER A 62 -13.39 -14.79 -8.29
CA SER A 62 -14.43 -15.41 -9.15
C SER A 62 -13.86 -16.15 -10.36
N LEU A 63 -12.63 -16.66 -10.22
CA LEU A 63 -12.00 -17.55 -11.18
C LEU A 63 -12.58 -18.96 -10.93
N HIS A 64 -13.28 -19.50 -11.92
CA HIS A 64 -13.87 -20.84 -11.90
C HIS A 64 -12.92 -21.84 -12.56
#